data_AF-A0A127CR37-F1
#
_entry.id   AF-A0A127CR37-F1
#
_cell.length_a   1.000
_cell.length_b   1.000
_cell.length_c   1.000
_cell.angle_alpha   90.00
_cell.angle_beta   90.00
_cell.angle_gamma   90.00
#
_symmetry.space_group_name_H-M   'P 1'
#
loop_
_entity.id
_entity.type
_entity.pdbx_description
1 polymer ?
#
loop_
_entity_poly.entity_id
_entity_poly.type
_entity_poly.pdbx_seq_one_letter_code
_entity_poly.pdbx_strand_id
1 'polypeptide(L)' 'MPIFAPDIISLGEARDKASLEGCLEASLTGHLVYTTTHAGSVTEGLRRMVVNFPAEERDARAFDLITSLQLFATGPRL' A
#
# COMPACT_ATOMS: atom_id res chain seq x y z
N MET A 1 -8.75 -17.41 -23.14
CA MET A 1 -7.51 -16.60 -23.20
C MET A 1 -7.32 -15.99 -21.82
N PRO A 2 -6.24 -16.26 -21.08
CA PRO A 2 -5.95 -15.44 -19.91
C PRO A 2 -5.54 -14.06 -20.45
N ILE A 3 -6.24 -13.04 -19.98
CA ILE A 3 -5.87 -11.65 -20.20
C ILE A 3 -4.59 -11.48 -19.36
N PHE A 4 -3.48 -11.07 -19.98
CA PHE A 4 -2.21 -10.88 -19.28
C PHE A 4 -2.38 -9.79 -18.21
N ALA A 5 -2.65 -10.19 -16.97
CA ALA A 5 -2.56 -9.32 -15.82
C ALA A 5 -1.06 -9.06 -15.54
N PRO A 6 -0.65 -7.84 -15.22
CA PRO A 6 0.76 -7.52 -15.01
C PRO A 6 1.32 -8.28 -13.81
N ASP A 7 2.50 -8.89 -13.91
CA ASP A 7 3.09 -9.58 -12.74
C ASP A 7 3.54 -8.58 -11.66
N ILE A 8 3.89 -7.36 -12.06
CA ILE A 8 4.42 -6.30 -11.20
C ILE A 8 3.74 -4.97 -11.54
N ILE A 9 3.30 -4.25 -10.51
CA ILE A 9 2.73 -2.91 -10.63
C ILE A 9 3.62 -1.93 -9.85
N SER A 10 4.02 -0.84 -10.51
CA SER A 10 4.72 0.26 -9.85
C SER A 10 3.84 1.50 -9.85
N LEU A 11 3.39 1.88 -8.67
CA LEU A 11 2.67 3.13 -8.42
C LEU A 11 3.65 4.10 -7.75
N GLY A 12 3.81 5.31 -8.29
CA GLY A 12 4.83 6.25 -7.80
C GLY A 12 4.71 6.54 -6.29
N GLU A 13 3.71 7.35 -5.92
CA GLU A 13 3.43 7.70 -4.53
C GLU A 13 1.94 7.49 -4.20
N ALA A 14 1.67 6.71 -3.15
CA ALA A 14 0.32 6.47 -2.65
C ALA A 14 -0.01 7.48 -1.54
N ARG A 15 -0.70 8.56 -1.91
CA ARG A 15 -0.99 9.70 -1.01
C ARG A 15 -2.47 9.84 -0.61
N ASP A 16 -3.36 9.27 -1.42
CA ASP A 16 -4.81 9.40 -1.27
C ASP A 16 -5.49 8.03 -1.19
N LYS A 17 -6.75 8.04 -0.74
CA LYS A 17 -7.55 6.82 -0.55
C LYS A 17 -7.60 5.97 -1.82
N ALA A 18 -7.85 6.58 -2.98
CA ALA A 18 -8.00 5.86 -4.25
C ALA A 18 -6.70 5.15 -4.65
N SER A 19 -5.55 5.80 -4.51
CA SER A 19 -4.24 5.21 -4.81
C SER A 19 -3.93 4.05 -3.84
N LEU A 20 -4.25 4.22 -2.55
CA LEU A 20 -4.06 3.18 -1.54
C LEU A 20 -4.96 1.96 -1.78
N GLU A 21 -6.23 2.18 -2.11
CA GLU A 21 -7.18 1.13 -2.47
C GLU A 21 -6.69 0.33 -3.68
N GLY A 22 -6.27 1.01 -4.75
CA GLY A 22 -5.74 0.33 -5.93
C GLY A 22 -4.49 -0.49 -5.65
N CYS A 23 -3.55 0.03 -4.85
CA CYS A 23 -2.36 -0.72 -4.44
C CYS A 23 -2.72 -1.97 -3.63
N LEU A 24 -3.66 -1.86 -2.69
CA LEU A 24 -4.05 -2.94 -1.81
C LEU A 24 -4.87 -4.02 -2.55
N GLU A 25 -5.78 -3.61 -3.43
CA GLU A 25 -6.55 -4.54 -4.26
C GLU A 25 -5.64 -5.32 -5.22
N ALA A 26 -4.68 -4.63 -5.84
CA ALA A 26 -3.69 -5.28 -6.68
C ALA A 26 -2.82 -6.29 -5.90
N SER A 27 -2.36 -5.92 -4.69
CA SER A 27 -1.54 -6.81 -3.87
C SER A 27 -2.31 -8.05 -3.41
N LEU A 28 -3.59 -7.88 -3.03
CA LEU A 28 -4.47 -8.97 -2.60
C LEU A 28 -4.87 -9.92 -3.75
N THR A 29 -4.86 -9.43 -4.99
CA THR A 29 -5.17 -10.23 -6.19
C THR A 29 -3.95 -10.92 -6.80
N GLY A 30 -2.79 -10.85 -6.15
CA GLY A 30 -1.59 -11.62 -6.51
C GLY A 30 -0.54 -10.86 -7.32
N HIS A 31 -0.64 -9.53 -7.40
CA HIS A 31 0.35 -8.70 -8.09
C HIS A 31 1.42 -8.23 -7.12
N LEU A 32 2.69 -8.22 -7.53
CA LEU A 32 3.74 -7.56 -6.75
C LEU A 32 3.63 -6.04 -6.94
N VAL A 33 3.29 -5.32 -5.88
CA VAL A 33 3.10 -3.86 -5.93
C VAL A 33 4.26 -3.14 -5.27
N TYR A 34 4.88 -2.22 -6.01
CA TYR A 34 5.81 -1.24 -5.48
C TYR A 34 5.15 0.14 -5.40
N THR A 35 5.19 0.75 -4.22
CA THR A 35 4.77 2.13 -4.03
C THR A 35 5.64 2.84 -3.00
N THR A 36 5.63 4.17 -3.05
CA THR A 36 6.24 5.02 -2.02
C THR A 36 5.18 5.80 -1.25
N THR A 37 5.53 6.29 -0.06
CA THR A 37 4.77 7.28 0.70
C THR A 37 5.74 8.16 1.47
N HIS A 38 5.42 9.44 1.59
CA HIS A 38 6.19 10.34 2.45
C HIS A 38 5.99 9.99 3.94
N ALA A 39 7.03 9.48 4.59
CA ALA A 39 7.02 9.13 6.01
C ALA A 39 8.41 9.27 6.65
N GLY A 40 8.45 9.75 7.89
CA GLY A 40 9.70 9.89 8.66
C GLY A 40 10.13 8.63 9.41
N SER A 41 9.25 7.63 9.52
CA SER A 41 9.54 6.33 10.11
C SER A 41 8.62 5.26 9.53
N VAL A 42 8.98 3.99 9.71
CA VAL A 42 8.15 2.85 9.32
C VAL A 42 6.76 2.94 9.97
N THR A 43 6.71 3.26 11.27
CA THR A 43 5.45 3.38 12.02
C THR A 43 4.58 4.52 11.50
N GLU A 44 5.17 5.67 11.18
CA GLU A 44 4.44 6.79 10.57
C GLU A 44 3.89 6.40 9.19
N GLY A 45 4.70 5.70 8.38
CA GLY A 45 4.33 5.26 7.04
C GLY A 45 3.17 4.28 7.04
N LEU A 46 3.22 3.24 7.88
CA LEU A 46 2.13 2.31 8.06
C LEU A 46 0.84 3.01 8.53
N ARG A 47 0.96 3.96 9.47
CA ARG A 47 -0.20 4.75 9.90
C ARG A 47 -0.80 5.56 8.75
N ARG A 48 0.04 6.20 7.92
CA ARG A 48 -0.40 7.00 6.77
C ARG A 48 -1.13 6.16 5.71
N MET A 49 -0.68 4.93 5.50
CA MET A 49 -1.32 3.98 4.57
C MET A 49 -2.77 3.68 4.98
N VAL A 50 -3.13 3.78 6.26
CA VAL A 50 -4.46 3.41 6.78
C VAL A 50 -5.32 4.64 7.14
N VAL A 51 -4.73 5.75 7.55
CA VAL A 51 -5.48 6.91 8.08
C VAL A 51 -6.40 7.59 7.05
N ASN A 52 -6.10 7.43 5.76
CA ASN A 52 -6.91 7.95 4.65
C ASN A 52 -8.24 7.22 4.46
N PHE A 53 -8.44 6.07 5.12
CA PHE A 53 -9.69 5.32 5.10
C PHE A 53 -10.67 5.82 6.18
N PRO A 54 -12.00 5.67 5.96
CA PRO A 54 -13.03 5.87 6.98
C PRO A 54 -12.78 5.04 8.22
N ALA A 55 -13.15 5.53 9.40
CA ALA A 55 -12.77 4.93 10.68
C ALA A 55 -13.21 3.46 10.80
N GLU A 56 -14.38 3.14 10.28
CA GLU A 56 -15.00 1.82 10.22
C GLU A 56 -14.25 0.83 9.31
N GLU A 57 -13.46 1.30 8.35
CA GLU A 57 -12.68 0.45 7.44
C GLU A 57 -11.23 0.25 7.92
N ARG A 58 -10.71 1.10 8.81
CA ARG A 58 -9.28 1.17 9.13
C ARG A 58 -8.72 -0.15 9.66
N ASP A 59 -9.45 -0.85 10.51
CA ASP A 59 -8.98 -2.12 11.09
C ASP A 59 -8.86 -3.21 10.01
N ALA A 60 -9.85 -3.28 9.12
CA ALA A 60 -9.82 -4.21 7.98
C ALA A 60 -8.66 -3.88 7.03
N ARG A 61 -8.46 -2.61 6.69
CA ARG A 61 -7.37 -2.18 5.80
C ARG A 61 -5.99 -2.32 6.41
N ALA A 62 -5.87 -2.14 7.73
CA ALA A 62 -4.63 -2.43 8.45
C ALA A 62 -4.28 -3.92 8.41
N PHE A 63 -5.28 -4.79 8.55
CA PHE A 63 -5.10 -6.24 8.43
C PHE A 63 -4.69 -6.64 7.02
N ASP A 64 -5.40 -6.17 5.99
CA ASP A 64 -5.06 -6.39 4.57
C ASP A 64 -3.63 -5.93 4.26
N LEU A 65 -3.25 -4.73 4.76
CA LEU A 65 -1.91 -4.19 4.58
C LEU A 65 -0.86 -5.12 5.22
N ILE A 66 -1.01 -5.48 6.49
CA ILE A 66 -0.01 -6.29 7.21
C ILE A 66 0.11 -7.70 6.61
N THR A 67 -0.98 -8.28 6.14
CA THR A 67 -0.98 -9.63 5.54
C THR A 67 -0.36 -9.66 4.15
N SER A 68 -0.52 -8.58 3.36
CA SER A 68 0.05 -8.49 2.00
C SER A 68 1.45 -7.86 1.94
N LEU A 69 1.84 -7.08 2.95
CA LEU A 69 3.11 -6.35 3.00
C LEU A 69 4.31 -7.29 3.04
N GLN A 70 5.17 -7.19 2.03
CA GLN A 70 6.43 -7.96 1.97
C GLN A 70 7.62 -7.18 2.56
N LEU A 71 7.67 -5.86 2.34
CA LEU A 71 8.75 -5.00 2.78
C LEU A 71 8.24 -3.57 2.97
N PHE A 72 8.61 -2.96 4.10
CA PHE A 72 8.48 -1.52 4.31
C PHE A 72 9.84 -0.98 4.75
N ALA A 73 10.37 -0.02 3.99
CA ALA A 73 11.64 0.61 4.28
C ALA A 73 11.49 2.13 4.28
N THR A 74 12.22 2.79 5.16
CA THR A 74 12.35 4.25 5.18
C THR A 74 13.80 4.63 4.90
N GLY A 75 13.99 5.61 4.02
CA GLY A 75 15.31 6.17 3.75
C GLY A 75 15.76 7.16 4.82
N PRO A 76 17.06 7.51 4.87
CA PRO A 76 17.55 8.60 5.70
C PRO A 76 16.87 9.91 5.28
N ARG A 77 16.48 10.74 6.26
CA ARG A 77 16.17 12.15 6.00
C ARG A 77 17.47 12.83 5.60
N LEU A 78 17.57 13.23 4.33
CA LEU A 78 18.61 14.15 3.86
C LEU A 78 18.29 15.58 4.33
#